data_AF-A0A352W1Y8-F1
#
_entry.id   AF-A0A352W1Y8-F1
#
_cell.length_a   1.000
_cell.length_b   1.000
_cell.length_c   1.000
_cell.angle_alpha   90.00
_cell.angle_beta   90.00
_cell.angle_gamma   90.00
#
_symmetry.space_group_name_H-M   'P 1'
#
loop_
_entity.id
_entity.type
_entity.pdbx_description
1 polymer ?
#
loop_
_entity_poly.entity_id
_entity_poly.type
_entity_poly.pdbx_seq_one_letter_code
_entity_poly.pdbx_strand_id
1 'polypeptide(L)'
;MQQKKIIILIITGCFFLLAAYCPSFADVFNADPADLKEKIDKYTINREREEMPSSVYYIDFDAGDDKNSGTREKPWKRHPWDPEAENIPAKIKGAHTYVFKKGVVYEGALHSIESGKNGKQIIFTSDSSWGTGNAIIAGSARITGKWKKCSAELFPELPRHAVDKIWYTEWKNNFIPRTMTEIKNNIASGMRLSRFPDFDQALHLNSDDPRSAWREMQIMVNEVIIEVESSAGFSAGDKVQGGGKWADKDEDRLNIAAGENLITAVDNNKIIIEIFRYKKGEFIKGSVIENGKARTVIKSINSSHDQISRIRDSAFEGINE
;
A
#
# COMPACT_ATOMS: atom_id res chain seq x y z
N MET A 1 21.82 -19.61 3.23
CA MET A 1 20.43 -19.14 2.99
C MET A 1 20.04 -18.27 4.18
N GLN A 2 20.32 -16.96 4.12
CA GLN A 2 20.04 -16.03 5.23
C GLN A 2 18.57 -15.58 5.13
N GLN A 3 17.72 -16.04 6.05
CA GLN A 3 16.39 -15.47 6.25
C GLN A 3 16.54 -14.03 6.77
N LYS A 4 16.18 -13.05 5.95
CA LYS A 4 16.06 -11.65 6.36
C LYS A 4 14.93 -11.54 7.39
N LYS A 5 15.26 -11.34 8.66
CA LYS A 5 14.31 -10.96 9.71
C LYS A 5 13.98 -9.49 9.51
N ILE A 6 12.72 -9.18 9.19
CA ILE A 6 12.26 -7.81 9.04
C ILE A 6 12.03 -7.24 10.45
N ILE A 7 12.88 -6.29 10.85
CA ILE A 7 12.60 -5.35 11.94
C ILE A 7 11.78 -4.22 11.32
N ILE A 8 10.56 -4.02 11.81
CA ILE A 8 9.75 -2.88 11.41
C ILE A 8 10.25 -1.67 12.19
N LEU A 9 11.23 -0.96 11.61
CA LEU A 9 11.56 0.41 11.96
C LEU A 9 10.96 1.30 10.86
N ILE A 10 9.85 1.98 11.15
CA ILE A 10 9.15 2.82 10.17
C ILE A 10 9.84 4.18 10.14
N ILE A 11 10.74 4.37 9.17
CA ILE A 11 11.07 5.68 8.60
C ILE A 11 10.52 5.64 7.18
N THR A 12 9.52 6.46 6.85
CA THR A 12 9.05 6.53 5.46
C THR A 12 8.45 7.89 5.13
N GLY A 13 9.02 8.53 4.10
CA GLY A 13 8.40 9.57 3.29
C GLY A 13 7.31 9.00 2.36
N CYS A 14 6.40 9.88 1.95
CA CYS A 14 5.16 9.61 1.19
C CYS A 14 5.34 9.25 -0.30
N PHE A 15 4.36 8.48 -0.82
CA PHE A 15 3.55 8.60 -2.07
C PHE A 15 2.99 7.17 -2.41
N PHE A 16 1.76 6.85 -2.86
CA PHE A 16 0.61 7.51 -3.52
C PHE A 16 -0.74 6.87 -3.05
N LEU A 17 -1.86 7.57 -3.25
CA LEU A 17 -3.23 7.17 -2.88
C LEU A 17 -4.07 6.98 -4.17
N LEU A 18 -4.07 5.76 -4.73
CA LEU A 18 -5.12 5.24 -5.65
C LEU A 18 -5.03 3.71 -5.87
N ALA A 19 -4.44 2.97 -4.93
CA ALA A 19 -4.25 1.52 -5.07
C ALA A 19 -4.50 0.81 -3.74
N ALA A 20 -5.75 0.77 -3.29
CA ALA A 20 -6.16 -0.34 -2.46
C ALA A 20 -6.39 -1.52 -3.43
N TYR A 21 -5.41 -2.43 -3.52
CA TYR A 21 -5.36 -3.62 -4.40
C TYR A 21 -4.87 -3.48 -5.85
N CYS A 22 -3.93 -2.57 -6.15
CA CYS A 22 -3.08 -2.75 -7.32
C CYS A 22 -1.70 -3.27 -6.87
N PRO A 23 -1.08 -4.27 -7.54
CA PRO A 23 0.35 -4.52 -7.38
C PRO A 23 1.10 -3.20 -7.64
N SER A 24 2.34 -3.07 -7.14
CA SER A 24 3.06 -1.80 -7.23
C SER A 24 2.95 -1.25 -8.66
N PHE A 25 2.72 0.04 -8.81
CA PHE A 25 2.46 0.65 -10.12
C PHE A 25 3.59 0.31 -11.13
N ALA A 26 4.80 0.03 -10.65
CA ALA A 26 5.93 -0.48 -11.42
C ALA A 26 5.74 -1.92 -11.97
N ASP A 27 5.06 -2.79 -11.23
CA ASP A 27 4.68 -4.14 -11.69
C ASP A 27 3.60 -4.06 -12.76
N VAL A 28 2.70 -3.09 -12.73
CA VAL A 28 1.66 -2.93 -13.77
C VAL A 28 2.26 -2.53 -15.11
N PHE A 29 3.24 -1.62 -15.13
CA PHE A 29 3.88 -1.21 -16.39
C PHE A 29 4.87 -2.23 -16.96
N ASN A 30 5.35 -3.17 -16.15
CA ASN A 30 6.26 -4.24 -16.58
C ASN A 30 5.62 -5.63 -16.58
N ALA A 31 4.38 -5.78 -16.13
CA ALA A 31 3.66 -7.05 -16.17
C ALA A 31 3.39 -7.42 -17.62
N ASP A 32 3.54 -8.71 -17.92
CA ASP A 32 3.04 -9.27 -19.16
C ASP A 32 1.56 -8.89 -19.32
N PRO A 33 1.13 -8.34 -20.48
CA PRO A 33 -0.28 -8.12 -20.76
C PRO A 33 -1.18 -9.33 -20.46
N ALA A 34 -0.65 -10.56 -20.55
CA ALA A 34 -1.35 -11.78 -20.14
C ALA A 34 -1.62 -11.84 -18.63
N ASP A 35 -0.63 -11.52 -17.78
CA ASP A 35 -0.79 -11.46 -16.31
C ASP A 35 -1.77 -10.36 -15.88
N LEU A 36 -1.73 -9.23 -16.61
CA LEU A 36 -2.67 -8.13 -16.40
C LEU A 36 -4.09 -8.52 -16.77
N LYS A 37 -4.27 -9.21 -17.90
CA LYS A 37 -5.57 -9.73 -18.30
C LYS A 37 -6.07 -10.77 -17.30
N GLU A 38 -5.24 -11.69 -16.82
CA GLU A 38 -5.64 -12.66 -15.79
C GLU A 38 -6.06 -11.96 -14.49
N LYS A 39 -5.32 -10.95 -14.02
CA LYS A 39 -5.69 -10.15 -12.85
C LYS A 39 -6.99 -9.39 -13.09
N ILE A 40 -7.13 -8.72 -14.24
CA ILE A 40 -8.36 -8.01 -14.60
C ILE A 40 -9.53 -8.98 -14.70
N ASP A 41 -9.38 -10.16 -15.28
CA ASP A 41 -10.43 -11.18 -15.38
C ASP A 41 -10.73 -11.84 -14.01
N LYS A 42 -9.76 -11.85 -13.09
CA LYS A 42 -9.96 -12.27 -11.70
C LYS A 42 -10.74 -11.22 -10.89
N TYR A 43 -10.47 -9.93 -11.10
CA TYR A 43 -11.04 -8.82 -10.32
C TYR A 43 -12.29 -8.20 -10.93
N THR A 44 -12.41 -8.23 -12.26
CA THR A 44 -13.65 -8.03 -12.99
C THR A 44 -14.34 -9.36 -12.94
N ILE A 45 -15.38 -9.51 -12.13
CA ILE A 45 -16.09 -10.78 -11.95
C ILE A 45 -16.89 -11.09 -13.23
N ASN A 46 -16.21 -11.29 -14.36
CA ASN A 46 -16.73 -11.71 -15.65
C ASN A 46 -16.95 -13.24 -15.64
N ARG A 47 -17.41 -13.78 -14.52
CA ARG A 47 -17.81 -15.18 -14.43
C ARG A 47 -19.22 -15.29 -14.98
N GLU A 48 -19.50 -16.36 -15.72
CA GLU A 48 -20.87 -16.69 -16.10
C GLU A 48 -21.69 -16.91 -14.82
N ARG A 49 -22.65 -16.01 -14.58
CA ARG A 49 -23.49 -15.98 -13.39
C ARG A 49 -24.96 -16.12 -13.76
N GLU A 50 -25.65 -16.92 -12.98
CA GLU A 50 -27.05 -17.24 -13.12
C GLU A 50 -27.89 -16.36 -12.19
N GLU A 51 -28.93 -15.74 -12.76
CA GLU A 51 -29.91 -14.97 -11.98
C GLU A 51 -30.80 -15.97 -11.24
N MET A 52 -30.79 -15.92 -9.91
CA MET A 52 -31.61 -16.78 -9.07
C MET A 52 -32.81 -16.01 -8.50
N PRO A 53 -33.93 -16.69 -8.17
CA PRO A 53 -35.00 -16.06 -7.40
C PRO A 53 -34.47 -15.46 -6.10
N SER A 54 -35.04 -14.32 -5.69
CA SER A 54 -34.71 -13.67 -4.41
C SER A 54 -34.79 -14.68 -3.28
N SER A 55 -33.75 -14.75 -2.46
CA SER A 55 -33.57 -15.74 -1.40
C SER A 55 -32.76 -15.15 -0.24
N VAL A 56 -32.68 -15.89 0.86
CA VAL A 56 -31.86 -15.57 2.03
C VAL A 56 -30.69 -16.54 2.08
N TYR A 57 -29.47 -16.02 2.08
CA TYR A 57 -28.24 -16.80 2.19
C TYR A 57 -27.48 -16.46 3.45
N TYR A 58 -26.95 -17.49 4.10
CA TYR A 58 -26.20 -17.39 5.35
C TYR A 58 -24.71 -17.55 5.08
N ILE A 59 -23.91 -16.65 5.65
CA ILE A 59 -22.45 -16.58 5.47
C ILE A 59 -21.77 -16.73 6.82
N ASP A 60 -20.94 -17.75 6.94
CA ASP A 60 -20.06 -18.03 8.07
C ASP A 60 -18.63 -18.18 7.55
N PHE A 61 -17.86 -17.10 7.59
CA PHE A 61 -16.50 -17.09 7.04
C PHE A 61 -15.54 -18.05 7.76
N ASP A 62 -15.81 -18.34 9.03
CA ASP A 62 -14.95 -19.19 9.86
C ASP A 62 -15.20 -20.68 9.57
N ALA A 63 -16.48 -21.12 9.62
CA ALA A 63 -16.86 -22.52 9.54
C ALA A 63 -17.66 -22.92 8.28
N GLY A 64 -18.03 -21.96 7.42
CA GLY A 64 -18.77 -22.22 6.18
C GLY A 64 -17.93 -22.89 5.10
N ASP A 65 -18.62 -23.33 4.05
CA ASP A 65 -18.03 -23.92 2.84
C ASP A 65 -18.81 -23.43 1.62
N ASP A 66 -18.12 -22.99 0.57
CA ASP A 66 -18.75 -22.51 -0.66
C ASP A 66 -19.44 -23.63 -1.47
N LYS A 67 -19.21 -24.90 -1.12
CA LYS A 67 -19.97 -26.06 -1.64
C LYS A 67 -21.34 -26.22 -0.98
N ASN A 68 -21.61 -25.50 0.11
CA ASN A 68 -22.88 -25.61 0.81
C ASN A 68 -24.03 -24.92 0.06
N SER A 69 -25.26 -25.23 0.44
CA SER A 69 -26.48 -24.63 -0.14
C SER A 69 -26.72 -23.17 0.27
N GLY A 70 -25.95 -22.63 1.22
CA GLY A 70 -26.13 -21.26 1.71
C GLY A 70 -27.30 -21.11 2.70
N THR A 71 -27.83 -22.22 3.22
CA THR A 71 -28.84 -22.19 4.30
C THR A 71 -28.17 -21.97 5.65
N ARG A 72 -28.96 -21.71 6.70
CA ARG A 72 -28.42 -21.47 8.04
C ARG A 72 -27.63 -22.68 8.59
N GLU A 73 -28.07 -23.90 8.28
CA GLU A 73 -27.42 -25.16 8.71
C GLU A 73 -26.18 -25.49 7.87
N LYS A 74 -26.14 -25.00 6.63
CA LYS A 74 -25.04 -25.18 5.68
C LYS A 74 -24.71 -23.83 5.05
N PRO A 75 -24.07 -22.92 5.81
CA PRO A 75 -23.76 -21.57 5.35
C PRO A 75 -22.61 -21.61 4.34
N TRP A 76 -22.56 -20.61 3.48
CA TRP A 76 -21.38 -20.38 2.64
C TRP A 76 -20.22 -19.83 3.46
N LYS A 77 -19.00 -20.00 2.95
CA LYS A 77 -17.83 -19.35 3.51
C LYS A 77 -17.75 -17.91 3.04
N ARG A 78 -17.96 -17.68 1.74
CA ARG A 78 -17.75 -16.39 1.09
C ARG A 78 -19.02 -15.85 0.45
N HIS A 79 -19.09 -14.53 0.40
CA HIS A 79 -20.12 -13.80 -0.32
C HIS A 79 -19.88 -13.91 -1.83
N PRO A 80 -20.92 -13.92 -2.69
CA PRO A 80 -20.76 -13.93 -4.14
C PRO A 80 -19.83 -12.84 -4.68
N TRP A 81 -19.87 -11.63 -4.12
CA TRP A 81 -18.99 -10.51 -4.49
C TRP A 81 -17.53 -10.64 -4.05
N ASP A 82 -17.17 -11.74 -3.40
CA ASP A 82 -15.78 -12.02 -3.08
C ASP A 82 -15.06 -12.64 -4.29
N PRO A 83 -13.96 -12.05 -4.78
CA PRO A 83 -13.18 -12.62 -5.86
C PRO A 83 -12.70 -14.06 -5.58
N GLU A 84 -12.50 -14.38 -4.30
CA GLU A 84 -12.08 -15.70 -3.83
C GLU A 84 -13.26 -16.63 -3.49
N ALA A 85 -14.51 -16.20 -3.73
CA ALA A 85 -15.66 -17.11 -3.64
C ALA A 85 -15.55 -18.18 -4.73
N GLU A 86 -15.87 -19.42 -4.35
CA GLU A 86 -15.84 -20.57 -5.24
C GLU A 86 -17.23 -21.19 -5.42
N ASN A 87 -17.33 -22.25 -6.22
CA ASN A 87 -18.50 -23.14 -6.29
C ASN A 87 -19.85 -22.43 -6.50
N ILE A 88 -20.77 -22.56 -5.55
CA ILE A 88 -22.15 -22.05 -5.64
C ILE A 88 -22.18 -20.51 -5.53
N PRO A 89 -21.64 -19.86 -4.47
CA PRO A 89 -21.71 -18.41 -4.34
C PRO A 89 -21.03 -17.69 -5.51
N ALA A 90 -19.98 -18.24 -6.11
CA ALA A 90 -19.31 -17.64 -7.26
C ALA A 90 -20.21 -17.46 -8.50
N LYS A 91 -21.24 -18.31 -8.65
CA LYS A 91 -22.13 -18.39 -9.82
C LYS A 91 -23.44 -17.63 -9.65
N ILE A 92 -23.75 -17.15 -8.45
CA ILE A 92 -25.04 -16.51 -8.17
C ILE A 92 -24.93 -15.00 -8.43
N LYS A 93 -25.96 -14.45 -9.09
CA LYS A 93 -26.24 -13.02 -9.16
C LYS A 93 -27.72 -12.75 -8.86
N GLY A 94 -28.01 -11.50 -8.50
CA GLY A 94 -29.37 -11.03 -8.27
C GLY A 94 -29.55 -10.33 -6.93
N ALA A 95 -30.78 -9.90 -6.67
CA ALA A 95 -31.15 -9.25 -5.43
C ALA A 95 -31.49 -10.28 -4.34
N HIS A 96 -30.57 -10.46 -3.40
CA HIS A 96 -30.71 -11.40 -2.28
C HIS A 96 -30.46 -10.73 -0.92
N THR A 97 -30.88 -11.42 0.14
CA THR A 97 -30.52 -11.06 1.51
C THR A 97 -29.37 -11.95 1.97
N TYR A 98 -28.26 -11.34 2.36
CA TYR A 98 -27.07 -12.01 2.89
C TYR A 98 -26.97 -11.78 4.39
N VAL A 99 -27.07 -12.86 5.15
CA VAL A 99 -27.02 -12.87 6.61
C VAL A 99 -25.62 -13.29 7.03
N PHE A 100 -24.85 -12.37 7.61
CA PHE A 100 -23.52 -12.65 8.15
C PHE A 100 -23.63 -13.11 9.60
N LYS A 101 -22.90 -14.17 9.95
CA LYS A 101 -22.91 -14.72 11.32
C LYS A 101 -22.32 -13.73 12.32
N LYS A 102 -23.03 -13.51 13.43
CA LYS A 102 -22.55 -12.67 14.52
C LYS A 102 -21.35 -13.29 15.22
N GLY A 103 -20.36 -12.46 15.58
CA GLY A 103 -19.12 -12.91 16.21
C GLY A 103 -18.07 -13.43 15.23
N VAL A 104 -18.38 -13.46 13.95
CA VAL A 104 -17.45 -13.83 12.87
C VAL A 104 -16.96 -12.57 12.17
N VAL A 105 -15.66 -12.54 11.89
CA VAL A 105 -15.01 -11.52 11.06
C VAL A 105 -14.89 -12.07 9.64
N TYR A 106 -15.51 -11.39 8.69
CA TYR A 106 -15.38 -11.66 7.26
C TYR A 106 -14.11 -10.95 6.75
N GLU A 107 -13.05 -11.72 6.47
CA GLU A 107 -11.73 -11.23 6.05
C GLU A 107 -11.53 -11.31 4.52
N GLY A 108 -12.59 -11.05 3.75
CA GLY A 108 -12.58 -11.03 2.29
C GLY A 108 -12.81 -9.63 1.70
N ALA A 109 -12.77 -9.53 0.37
CA ALA A 109 -13.05 -8.29 -0.35
C ALA A 109 -14.44 -8.36 -0.98
N LEU A 110 -15.30 -7.35 -0.79
CA LEU A 110 -16.63 -7.33 -1.40
C LEU A 110 -16.67 -6.34 -2.55
N HIS A 111 -16.60 -6.84 -3.78
CA HIS A 111 -16.63 -6.03 -4.98
C HIS A 111 -18.06 -5.99 -5.52
N SER A 112 -18.81 -4.94 -5.15
CA SER A 112 -20.17 -4.77 -5.64
C SER A 112 -20.17 -4.55 -7.16
N ILE A 113 -20.78 -5.49 -7.89
CA ILE A 113 -20.91 -5.46 -9.35
C ILE A 113 -22.36 -5.38 -9.82
N GLU A 114 -23.30 -5.31 -8.88
CA GLU A 114 -24.74 -5.38 -9.11
C GLU A 114 -25.45 -4.32 -8.27
N SER A 115 -26.62 -3.89 -8.72
CA SER A 115 -27.45 -2.92 -8.02
C SER A 115 -28.83 -3.49 -7.74
N GLY A 116 -29.37 -3.20 -6.56
CA GLY A 116 -30.76 -3.49 -6.23
C GLY A 116 -31.71 -2.70 -7.14
N LYS A 117 -32.94 -3.20 -7.28
CA LYS A 117 -34.04 -2.52 -7.97
C LYS A 117 -35.17 -2.22 -6.99
N ASN A 118 -36.11 -1.36 -7.36
CA ASN A 118 -37.29 -1.11 -6.55
C ASN A 118 -38.05 -2.43 -6.27
N GLY A 119 -38.35 -2.70 -5.00
CA GLY A 119 -38.95 -3.97 -4.54
C GLY A 119 -38.03 -5.20 -4.60
N LYS A 120 -36.78 -5.06 -5.03
CA LYS A 120 -35.76 -6.12 -5.12
C LYS A 120 -34.41 -5.59 -4.66
N GLN A 121 -34.28 -5.35 -3.36
CA GLN A 121 -33.06 -4.82 -2.75
C GLN A 121 -32.04 -5.94 -2.50
N ILE A 122 -30.75 -5.59 -2.55
CA ILE A 122 -29.68 -6.42 -2.02
C ILE A 122 -29.49 -6.00 -0.57
N ILE A 123 -29.64 -6.93 0.38
CA ILE A 123 -29.67 -6.62 1.81
C ILE A 123 -28.52 -7.34 2.49
N PHE A 124 -27.67 -6.61 3.19
CA PHE A 124 -26.64 -7.18 4.05
C PHE A 124 -27.11 -7.01 5.50
N THR A 125 -27.19 -8.10 6.25
CA THR A 125 -27.74 -8.08 7.60
C THR A 125 -27.10 -9.16 8.48
N SER A 126 -27.54 -9.24 9.74
CA SER A 126 -27.23 -10.33 10.65
C SER A 126 -28.49 -10.77 11.38
N ASP A 127 -28.59 -12.05 11.72
CA ASP A 127 -29.69 -12.62 12.49
C ASP A 127 -29.33 -12.60 13.97
N SER A 128 -30.17 -11.97 14.81
CA SER A 128 -29.93 -11.83 16.25
C SER A 128 -29.84 -13.17 16.98
N SER A 129 -30.46 -14.22 16.44
CA SER A 129 -30.45 -15.59 16.96
C SER A 129 -29.27 -16.43 16.47
N TRP A 130 -28.40 -15.90 15.59
CA TRP A 130 -27.32 -16.65 14.97
C TRP A 130 -25.94 -16.05 15.25
N GLY A 131 -25.26 -16.64 16.24
CA GLY A 131 -23.97 -16.16 16.74
C GLY A 131 -24.11 -15.07 17.82
N THR A 132 -22.98 -14.62 18.35
CA THR A 132 -22.92 -13.66 19.47
C THR A 132 -21.92 -12.56 19.17
N GLY A 133 -22.23 -11.31 19.52
CA GLY A 133 -21.42 -10.13 19.18
C GLY A 133 -21.83 -9.50 17.84
N ASN A 134 -20.98 -8.69 17.24
CA ASN A 134 -21.26 -8.07 15.94
C ASN A 134 -20.76 -8.97 14.81
N ALA A 135 -21.46 -8.98 13.67
CA ALA A 135 -20.87 -9.45 12.42
C ALA A 135 -19.97 -8.31 11.87
N ILE A 136 -18.72 -8.62 11.55
CA ILE A 136 -17.72 -7.61 11.14
C ILE A 136 -17.24 -7.96 9.73
N ILE A 137 -17.26 -7.00 8.81
CA ILE A 137 -16.58 -7.10 7.52
C ILE A 137 -15.30 -6.30 7.62
N ALA A 138 -14.15 -6.95 7.45
CA ALA A 138 -12.84 -6.34 7.65
C ALA A 138 -12.04 -6.35 6.35
N GLY A 139 -11.70 -5.17 5.84
CA GLY A 139 -10.72 -5.00 4.76
C GLY A 139 -9.26 -5.13 5.22
N SER A 140 -9.02 -5.83 6.34
CA SER A 140 -7.70 -6.01 6.95
C SER A 140 -7.37 -7.50 7.04
N ALA A 141 -6.08 -7.82 7.10
CA ALA A 141 -5.62 -9.19 7.30
C ALA A 141 -5.18 -9.38 8.76
N ARG A 142 -5.66 -10.46 9.38
CA ARG A 142 -5.29 -10.79 10.75
C ARG A 142 -3.84 -11.23 10.84
N ILE A 143 -3.13 -10.69 11.83
CA ILE A 143 -1.79 -11.14 12.18
C ILE A 143 -1.93 -12.46 12.95
N THR A 144 -1.58 -13.59 12.33
CA THR A 144 -1.69 -14.94 12.91
C THR A 144 -0.36 -15.50 13.45
N GLY A 145 0.73 -14.76 13.26
CA GLY A 145 2.06 -15.15 13.74
C GLY A 145 2.17 -15.14 15.26
N LYS A 146 3.09 -15.95 15.81
CA LYS A 146 3.45 -15.87 17.23
C LYS A 146 4.22 -14.57 17.47
N TRP A 147 3.78 -13.78 18.43
CA TRP A 147 4.53 -12.63 18.92
C TRP A 147 5.71 -13.10 19.75
N LYS A 148 6.89 -12.60 19.42
CA LYS A 148 8.15 -12.89 20.11
C LYS A 148 8.68 -11.59 20.68
N LYS A 149 9.20 -11.65 21.90
CA LYS A 149 9.87 -10.53 22.52
C LYS A 149 11.21 -10.28 21.82
N CYS A 150 11.56 -9.02 21.59
CA CYS A 150 12.86 -8.66 21.05
C CYS A 150 13.98 -8.91 22.09
N SER A 151 15.21 -9.10 21.61
CA SER A 151 16.42 -9.20 22.44
C SER A 151 17.59 -8.48 21.77
N ALA A 152 18.57 -8.05 22.56
CA ALA A 152 19.73 -7.32 22.05
C ALA A 152 20.60 -8.18 21.12
N GLU A 153 20.59 -9.51 21.28
CA GLU A 153 21.31 -10.43 20.40
C GLU A 153 20.64 -10.55 19.03
N LEU A 154 19.31 -10.49 19.00
CA LEU A 154 18.54 -10.58 17.76
C LEU A 154 18.46 -9.25 17.01
N PHE A 155 18.47 -8.14 17.74
CA PHE A 155 18.24 -6.78 17.25
C PHE A 155 19.24 -5.79 17.87
N PRO A 156 20.54 -5.90 17.53
CA PRO A 156 21.60 -5.09 18.12
C PRO A 156 21.48 -3.58 17.81
N GLU A 157 20.73 -3.21 16.78
CA GLU A 157 20.45 -1.83 16.37
C GLU A 157 19.44 -1.10 17.26
N LEU A 158 18.63 -1.85 18.04
CA LEU A 158 17.64 -1.25 18.92
C LEU A 158 18.28 -0.72 20.21
N PRO A 159 17.77 0.38 20.80
CA PRO A 159 18.27 0.87 22.08
C PRO A 159 18.16 -0.20 23.18
N ARG A 160 19.29 -0.47 23.86
CA ARG A 160 19.37 -1.56 24.87
C ARG A 160 18.33 -1.45 25.99
N HIS A 161 17.90 -0.24 26.35
CA HIS A 161 16.91 0.01 27.40
C HIS A 161 15.45 -0.16 26.95
N ALA A 162 15.22 -0.36 25.65
CA ALA A 162 13.89 -0.48 25.05
C ALA A 162 13.65 -1.85 24.40
N VAL A 163 14.72 -2.60 24.06
CA VAL A 163 14.61 -3.86 23.32
C VAL A 163 13.70 -4.89 24.01
N ASP A 164 13.70 -4.94 25.34
CA ASP A 164 12.86 -5.83 26.14
C ASP A 164 11.41 -5.29 26.33
N LYS A 165 11.04 -4.22 25.65
CA LYS A 165 9.66 -3.70 25.62
C LYS A 165 9.02 -3.86 24.25
N ILE A 166 9.80 -4.32 23.27
CA ILE A 166 9.37 -4.46 21.88
C ILE A 166 9.04 -5.93 21.60
N TRP A 167 7.96 -6.13 20.85
CA TRP A 167 7.54 -7.43 20.34
C TRP A 167 7.52 -7.39 18.83
N TYR A 168 7.84 -8.52 18.21
CA TYR A 168 7.80 -8.69 16.76
C TYR A 168 7.10 -9.98 16.39
N THR A 169 6.62 -10.04 15.15
CA THR A 169 6.13 -11.27 14.55
C THR A 169 6.43 -11.27 13.06
N GLU A 170 6.42 -12.45 12.45
CA GLU A 170 6.63 -12.59 11.03
C GLU A 170 5.36 -12.23 10.27
N TRP A 171 5.46 -11.22 9.42
CA TRP A 171 4.40 -10.84 8.51
C TRP A 171 4.52 -11.64 7.21
N LYS A 172 3.54 -12.52 6.96
CA LYS A 172 3.57 -13.46 5.84
C LYS A 172 2.92 -12.92 4.57
N ASN A 173 2.19 -11.81 4.65
CA ASN A 173 1.56 -11.23 3.48
C ASN A 173 2.58 -10.38 2.71
N ASN A 174 2.36 -10.28 1.40
CA ASN A 174 3.22 -9.54 0.47
C ASN A 174 2.95 -8.02 0.44
N PHE A 175 2.04 -7.52 1.27
CA PHE A 175 1.78 -6.08 1.37
C PHE A 175 2.33 -5.51 2.68
N ILE A 176 2.63 -4.22 2.72
CA ILE A 176 3.08 -3.55 3.95
C ILE A 176 1.88 -2.81 4.55
N PRO A 177 1.37 -3.22 5.72
CA PRO A 177 0.24 -2.53 6.33
C PRO A 177 0.64 -1.09 6.70
N ARG A 178 -0.25 -0.15 6.42
CA ARG A 178 -0.07 1.28 6.76
C ARG A 178 -0.80 1.68 8.03
N THR A 179 -1.70 0.83 8.52
CA THR A 179 -2.41 0.98 9.78
C THR A 179 -2.46 -0.39 10.45
N MET A 180 -2.61 -0.39 11.76
CA MET A 180 -2.76 -1.60 12.55
C MET A 180 -3.86 -1.36 13.57
N THR A 181 -4.67 -2.38 13.83
CA THR A 181 -5.79 -2.33 14.77
C THR A 181 -5.66 -3.47 15.74
N GLU A 182 -5.69 -3.18 17.03
CA GLU A 182 -5.81 -4.16 18.08
C GLU A 182 -7.29 -4.48 18.29
N ILE A 183 -7.64 -5.76 18.36
CA ILE A 183 -8.99 -6.18 18.73
C ILE A 183 -8.91 -6.79 20.13
N LYS A 184 -9.52 -6.12 21.11
CA LYS A 184 -9.60 -6.58 22.50
C LYS A 184 -11.05 -6.57 22.96
N ASN A 185 -11.55 -7.71 23.44
CA ASN A 185 -12.95 -7.86 23.87
C ASN A 185 -13.98 -7.40 22.81
N ASN A 186 -13.74 -7.74 21.54
CA ASN A 186 -14.54 -7.30 20.39
C ASN A 186 -14.59 -5.78 20.15
N ILE A 187 -13.69 -5.03 20.79
CA ILE A 187 -13.49 -3.61 20.54
C ILE A 187 -12.24 -3.45 19.69
N ALA A 188 -12.41 -2.81 18.53
CA ALA A 188 -11.32 -2.45 17.63
C ALA A 188 -10.74 -1.09 18.06
N SER A 189 -9.44 -1.07 18.32
CA SER A 189 -8.68 0.12 18.69
C SER A 189 -7.52 0.29 17.73
N GLY A 190 -7.42 1.45 17.06
CA GLY A 190 -6.28 1.77 16.21
C GLY A 190 -4.98 1.78 17.01
N MET A 191 -3.97 1.03 16.58
CA MET A 191 -2.64 1.06 17.18
C MET A 191 -1.88 2.29 16.72
N ARG A 192 -1.11 2.88 17.64
CA ARG A 192 -0.22 4.00 17.33
C ARG A 192 0.95 3.49 16.48
N LEU A 193 1.13 4.09 15.31
CA LEU A 193 2.33 3.89 14.53
C LEU A 193 3.42 4.79 15.09
N SER A 194 4.61 4.24 15.31
CA SER A 194 5.79 5.03 15.66
C SER A 194 6.08 6.05 14.56
N ARG A 195 6.32 7.32 14.94
CA ARG A 195 6.56 8.43 14.04
C ARG A 195 7.60 9.38 14.64
N PHE A 196 8.20 10.23 13.82
CA PHE A 196 9.04 11.33 14.31
C PHE A 196 8.50 12.68 13.85
N PRO A 197 8.24 13.63 14.77
CA PRO A 197 8.16 13.42 16.22
C PRO A 197 6.95 12.56 16.63
N ASP A 198 6.97 12.00 17.84
CA ASP A 198 5.80 11.35 18.44
C ASP A 198 4.77 12.44 18.83
N PHE A 199 3.75 12.65 18.00
CA PHE A 199 2.74 13.70 18.22
C PHE A 199 1.63 13.29 19.23
N ASP A 200 1.15 14.28 19.99
CA ASP A 200 0.07 14.12 20.99
C ASP A 200 -1.32 13.97 20.33
N GLN A 201 -2.04 12.91 20.70
CA GLN A 201 -3.37 12.55 20.19
C GLN A 201 -4.49 13.48 20.64
N ALA A 202 -4.31 14.29 21.70
CA ALA A 202 -5.37 15.17 22.21
C ALA A 202 -5.90 16.15 21.15
N LEU A 203 -5.11 16.46 20.13
CA LEU A 203 -5.48 17.37 19.04
C LEU A 203 -6.25 16.69 17.89
N HIS A 204 -6.35 15.36 17.83
CA HIS A 204 -6.62 14.66 16.55
C HIS A 204 -7.63 13.50 16.58
N LEU A 205 -8.37 13.30 17.68
CA LEU A 205 -9.44 12.28 17.75
C LEU A 205 -10.61 12.53 16.76
N ASN A 206 -10.61 13.65 16.02
CA ASN A 206 -11.70 14.07 15.13
C ASN A 206 -11.30 14.23 13.64
N SER A 207 -10.12 13.78 13.21
CA SER A 207 -9.73 13.83 11.79
C SER A 207 -9.63 12.41 11.22
N ASP A 208 -10.47 12.10 10.24
CA ASP A 208 -10.38 10.88 9.43
C ASP A 208 -9.13 10.85 8.52
N ASP A 209 -8.42 11.98 8.40
CA ASP A 209 -7.13 12.03 7.72
C ASP A 209 -5.99 11.81 8.72
N PRO A 210 -5.35 10.63 8.73
CA PRO A 210 -4.21 10.37 9.61
C PRO A 210 -3.00 11.26 9.29
N ARG A 211 -3.04 12.03 8.19
CA ARG A 211 -2.02 12.98 7.71
C ARG A 211 -2.26 14.44 8.08
N SER A 212 -3.42 14.80 8.63
CA SER A 212 -3.78 16.21 8.87
C SER A 212 -2.82 16.97 9.79
N ALA A 213 -2.01 16.25 10.56
CA ALA A 213 -0.99 16.79 11.47
C ALA A 213 0.42 16.34 11.10
N TRP A 214 0.61 15.75 9.93
CA TRP A 214 1.95 15.42 9.47
C TRP A 214 2.68 16.73 9.25
N ARG A 215 3.91 16.80 9.80
CA ARG A 215 4.80 17.88 9.41
C ARG A 215 5.06 17.72 7.91
N GLU A 216 4.51 18.64 7.13
CA GLU A 216 4.82 18.68 5.71
C GLU A 216 6.31 18.97 5.56
N MET A 217 7.02 18.03 4.94
CA MET A 217 8.43 18.21 4.64
C MET A 217 8.55 19.37 3.65
N GLN A 218 9.18 20.47 4.06
CA GLN A 218 9.26 21.66 3.21
C GLN A 218 10.15 21.43 1.99
N ILE A 219 11.21 20.62 2.13
CA ILE A 219 12.12 20.28 1.04
C ILE A 219 12.53 18.80 1.18
N MET A 220 12.15 18.00 0.19
CA MET A 220 12.63 16.63 0.03
C MET A 220 13.66 16.62 -1.10
N VAL A 221 14.83 16.04 -0.84
CA VAL A 221 15.85 15.83 -1.86
C VAL A 221 15.94 14.34 -2.13
N ASN A 222 15.65 13.92 -3.37
CA ASN A 222 15.82 12.53 -3.76
C ASN A 222 17.21 12.34 -4.33
N GLU A 223 18.00 11.47 -3.72
CA GLU A 223 19.24 10.99 -4.31
C GLU A 223 18.90 9.90 -5.32
N VAL A 224 19.25 10.17 -6.57
CA VAL A 224 18.97 9.33 -7.71
C VAL A 224 20.28 8.95 -8.36
N ILE A 225 20.47 7.65 -8.56
CA ILE A 225 21.64 7.10 -9.24
C ILE A 225 21.20 6.78 -10.66
N ILE A 226 21.78 7.49 -11.62
CA ILE A 226 21.58 7.22 -13.04
C ILE A 226 22.84 6.62 -13.64
N GLU A 227 22.64 5.62 -14.49
CA GLU A 227 23.68 5.11 -15.39
C GLU A 227 23.48 5.76 -16.75
N VAL A 228 24.56 6.26 -17.34
CA VAL A 228 24.55 7.02 -18.60
C VAL A 228 25.49 6.38 -19.62
N GLU A 229 25.34 6.72 -20.90
CA GLU A 229 26.24 6.20 -21.96
C GLU A 229 27.68 6.69 -21.76
N SER A 230 27.83 7.94 -21.35
CA SER A 230 29.10 8.57 -20.99
C SER A 230 28.87 9.66 -19.94
N SER A 231 29.74 9.71 -18.94
CA SER A 231 29.77 10.79 -17.94
C SER A 231 30.81 11.88 -18.26
N ALA A 232 31.47 11.81 -19.42
CA ALA A 232 32.48 12.78 -19.79
C ALA A 232 31.87 14.20 -19.88
N GLY A 233 32.50 15.15 -19.19
CA GLY A 233 32.05 16.54 -19.12
C GLY A 233 31.00 16.84 -18.03
N PHE A 234 30.66 15.86 -17.19
CA PHE A 234 29.89 16.05 -15.96
C PHE A 234 30.81 16.06 -14.75
N SER A 235 30.45 16.82 -13.70
CA SER A 235 31.22 16.93 -12.46
C SER A 235 30.31 17.22 -11.27
N ALA A 236 30.76 16.86 -10.06
CA ALA A 236 30.07 17.25 -8.83
C ALA A 236 29.95 18.78 -8.74
N GLY A 237 28.76 19.25 -8.37
CA GLY A 237 28.40 20.68 -8.35
C GLY A 237 27.72 21.18 -9.62
N ASP A 238 27.73 20.42 -10.72
CA ASP A 238 27.01 20.80 -11.93
C ASP A 238 25.50 20.75 -11.71
N LYS A 239 24.79 21.75 -12.25
CA LYS A 239 23.33 21.73 -12.38
C LYS A 239 22.93 20.93 -13.62
N VAL A 240 21.93 20.06 -13.50
CA VAL A 240 21.47 19.20 -14.60
C VAL A 240 19.99 19.31 -14.89
N GLN A 241 19.65 19.12 -16.17
CA GLN A 241 18.27 19.05 -16.66
C GLN A 241 18.05 17.73 -17.39
N GLY A 242 16.90 17.10 -17.16
CA GLY A 242 16.48 15.92 -17.92
C GLY A 242 15.59 16.32 -19.10
N GLY A 243 15.81 15.71 -20.26
CA GLY A 243 15.06 15.92 -21.50
C GLY A 243 13.86 14.98 -21.66
N GLY A 244 13.50 14.20 -20.64
CA GLY A 244 12.37 13.29 -20.68
C GLY A 244 11.03 14.02 -20.76
N LYS A 245 10.04 13.40 -21.44
CA LYS A 245 8.68 13.93 -21.50
C LYS A 245 7.92 13.55 -20.24
N TRP A 246 7.17 14.50 -19.69
CA TRP A 246 6.44 14.30 -18.45
C TRP A 246 5.26 13.37 -18.71
N ALA A 247 5.15 12.32 -17.88
CA ALA A 247 4.16 11.26 -18.08
C ALA A 247 2.74 11.71 -17.68
N ASP A 248 2.62 12.60 -16.70
CA ASP A 248 1.35 13.11 -16.19
C ASP A 248 1.37 14.64 -16.18
N LYS A 249 0.64 15.26 -17.11
CA LYS A 249 0.44 16.73 -17.14
C LYS A 249 -0.70 17.20 -16.23
N ASP A 250 -1.55 16.29 -15.76
CA ASP A 250 -2.85 16.63 -15.16
C ASP A 250 -2.89 16.58 -13.62
N GLU A 251 -1.85 16.10 -12.92
CA GLU A 251 -1.81 16.11 -11.44
C GLU A 251 -1.23 17.42 -10.86
N ASP A 252 -1.73 18.54 -11.37
CA ASP A 252 -1.31 19.88 -10.96
C ASP A 252 -2.16 20.40 -9.80
N ARG A 253 -1.55 20.49 -8.61
CA ARG A 253 -1.81 21.61 -7.70
C ARG A 253 -0.57 22.37 -7.26
N LEU A 254 0.64 21.85 -7.49
CA LEU A 254 1.87 22.51 -7.07
C LEU A 254 3.09 22.18 -7.97
N ASN A 255 2.98 22.10 -9.30
CA ASN A 255 4.18 22.22 -10.14
C ASN A 255 4.69 23.66 -10.13
N ILE A 256 5.26 24.07 -8.99
CA ILE A 256 5.95 25.33 -8.82
C ILE A 256 7.35 25.18 -9.44
N ALA A 257 7.70 26.15 -10.29
CA ALA A 257 8.81 26.17 -11.24
C ALA A 257 10.23 25.81 -10.73
N ALA A 258 11.09 25.49 -11.71
CA ALA A 258 12.55 25.23 -11.76
C ALA A 258 13.19 24.41 -10.62
N GLY A 259 13.61 23.18 -10.93
CA GLY A 259 14.45 22.37 -10.04
C GLY A 259 15.94 22.63 -10.31
N GLU A 260 16.72 22.88 -9.27
CA GLU A 260 18.18 22.93 -9.32
C GLU A 260 18.74 21.54 -9.06
N ASN A 261 18.54 20.58 -9.97
CA ASN A 261 19.08 19.24 -9.79
C ASN A 261 20.60 19.32 -9.77
N LEU A 262 21.23 18.78 -8.73
CA LEU A 262 22.66 18.93 -8.48
C LEU A 262 23.35 17.59 -8.61
N ILE A 263 24.40 17.50 -9.42
CA ILE A 263 25.28 16.34 -9.39
C ILE A 263 26.07 16.37 -8.09
N THR A 264 25.94 15.34 -7.26
CA THR A 264 26.73 15.20 -6.03
C THR A 264 27.97 14.33 -6.23
N ALA A 265 27.94 13.40 -7.18
CA ALA A 265 29.08 12.59 -7.55
C ALA A 265 29.01 12.08 -9.00
N VAL A 266 30.18 11.84 -9.58
CA VAL A 266 30.34 11.14 -10.86
C VAL A 266 31.36 10.03 -10.64
N ASP A 267 30.96 8.80 -10.95
CA ASP A 267 31.83 7.62 -10.84
C ASP A 267 31.62 6.73 -12.07
N ASN A 268 32.64 6.64 -12.93
CA ASN A 268 32.54 5.98 -14.22
C ASN A 268 31.31 6.49 -14.98
N ASN A 269 30.47 5.60 -15.51
CA ASN A 269 29.23 5.95 -16.20
C ASN A 269 28.02 6.12 -15.26
N LYS A 270 28.25 6.36 -13.97
CA LYS A 270 27.19 6.66 -12.99
C LYS A 270 27.28 8.11 -12.56
N ILE A 271 26.11 8.75 -12.51
CA ILE A 271 25.95 10.11 -11.99
C ILE A 271 24.96 10.03 -10.83
N ILE A 272 25.36 10.56 -9.68
CA ILE A 272 24.49 10.70 -8.50
C ILE A 272 23.95 12.12 -8.50
N ILE A 273 22.63 12.24 -8.49
CA ILE A 273 21.93 13.52 -8.60
C ILE A 273 21.04 13.68 -7.37
N GLU A 274 21.15 14.83 -6.73
CA GLU A 274 20.17 15.31 -5.77
C GLU A 274 19.06 16.08 -6.49
N ILE A 275 17.86 15.54 -6.44
CA ILE A 275 16.67 16.08 -7.09
C ILE A 275 15.75 16.68 -6.03
N PHE A 276 15.76 18.02 -5.95
CA PHE A 276 14.98 18.79 -4.98
C PHE A 276 13.46 18.77 -5.27
N ARG A 277 13.08 18.48 -6.52
CA ARG A 277 11.69 18.40 -6.97
C ARG A 277 11.58 17.35 -8.06
N TYR A 278 11.31 16.12 -7.68
CA TYR A 278 11.29 15.00 -8.61
C TYR A 278 10.11 15.13 -9.58
N LYS A 279 10.40 15.46 -10.84
CA LYS A 279 9.41 15.52 -11.89
C LYS A 279 9.33 14.18 -12.59
N LYS A 280 8.21 13.49 -12.41
CA LYS A 280 7.97 12.17 -13.00
C LYS A 280 8.10 12.24 -14.52
N GLY A 281 9.04 11.47 -15.07
CA GLY A 281 9.31 11.43 -16.50
C GLY A 281 10.50 12.28 -16.96
N GLU A 282 11.03 13.19 -16.14
CA GLU A 282 12.20 14.02 -16.51
C GLU A 282 13.49 13.18 -16.66
N PHE A 283 13.72 12.27 -15.70
CA PHE A 283 14.85 11.34 -15.69
C PHE A 283 14.34 9.91 -15.86
N ILE A 284 14.27 9.45 -17.12
CA ILE A 284 13.87 8.08 -17.46
C ILE A 284 14.88 7.44 -18.41
N LYS A 285 14.93 6.10 -18.45
CA LYS A 285 15.73 5.37 -19.44
C LYS A 285 15.41 5.85 -20.86
N GLY A 286 16.46 6.14 -21.63
CA GLY A 286 16.38 6.67 -23.00
C GLY A 286 16.26 8.18 -23.10
N SER A 287 16.03 8.91 -21.99
CA SER A 287 16.06 10.37 -22.00
C SER A 287 17.49 10.92 -22.01
N VAL A 288 17.65 12.15 -22.49
CA VAL A 288 18.93 12.87 -22.48
C VAL A 288 19.05 13.67 -21.19
N ILE A 289 20.22 13.68 -20.55
CA ILE A 289 20.57 14.60 -19.46
C ILE A 289 21.68 15.54 -19.91
N GLU A 290 21.62 16.80 -19.48
CA GLU A 290 22.60 17.84 -19.85
C GLU A 290 22.90 18.82 -18.70
N ASN A 291 24.14 19.33 -18.66
CA ASN A 291 24.61 20.34 -17.70
C ASN A 291 25.06 21.66 -18.38
N GLY A 292 24.67 21.86 -19.65
CA GLY A 292 25.12 22.97 -20.50
C GLY A 292 26.52 22.81 -21.10
N LYS A 293 27.35 21.88 -20.60
CA LYS A 293 28.68 21.56 -21.12
C LYS A 293 28.70 20.24 -21.90
N ALA A 294 27.91 19.27 -21.44
CA ALA A 294 27.84 17.91 -21.93
C ALA A 294 26.39 17.43 -21.99
N ARG A 295 26.16 16.40 -22.81
CA ARG A 295 24.86 15.74 -22.99
C ARG A 295 25.10 14.22 -23.07
N THR A 296 24.24 13.43 -22.45
CA THR A 296 24.36 11.96 -22.46
C THR A 296 22.99 11.30 -22.32
N VAL A 297 22.85 10.04 -22.74
CA VAL A 297 21.58 9.29 -22.65
C VAL A 297 21.58 8.43 -21.39
N ILE A 298 20.45 8.43 -20.67
CA ILE A 298 20.24 7.59 -19.48
C ILE A 298 20.01 6.13 -19.91
N LYS A 299 20.88 5.22 -19.50
CA LYS A 299 20.76 3.76 -19.72
C LYS A 299 19.86 3.11 -18.67
N SER A 300 19.99 3.53 -17.42
CA SER A 300 19.21 3.01 -16.31
C SER A 300 19.11 4.05 -15.19
N ILE A 301 18.11 3.87 -14.33
CA ILE A 301 17.86 4.68 -13.13
C ILE A 301 17.56 3.68 -12.02
N ASN A 302 18.07 3.93 -10.81
CA ASN A 302 17.72 3.11 -9.67
C ASN A 302 16.19 3.11 -9.45
N SER A 303 15.66 1.98 -8.98
CA SER A 303 14.22 1.86 -8.74
C SER A 303 13.82 2.83 -7.63
N SER A 304 12.53 3.20 -7.56
CA SER A 304 12.02 4.04 -6.47
C SER A 304 12.26 3.44 -5.07
N HIS A 305 12.49 2.13 -4.99
CA HIS A 305 12.82 1.44 -3.74
C HIS A 305 14.30 1.54 -3.35
N ASP A 306 15.16 1.92 -4.29
CA ASP A 306 16.59 2.12 -4.11
C ASP A 306 16.98 3.62 -4.02
N GLN A 307 16.00 4.51 -4.11
CA GLN A 307 16.19 5.96 -3.97
C GLN A 307 16.32 6.32 -2.49
N ILE A 308 17.34 7.12 -2.18
CA ILE A 308 17.52 7.66 -0.83
C ILE A 308 16.90 9.05 -0.81
N SER A 309 15.75 9.19 -0.16
CA SER A 309 15.19 10.52 0.13
C SER A 309 15.93 11.09 1.33
N ARG A 310 16.66 12.19 1.12
CA ARG A 310 17.25 13.00 2.18
C ARG A 310 16.29 14.13 2.51
N ILE A 311 16.10 14.36 3.81
CA ILE A 311 15.35 15.52 4.30
C ILE A 311 16.35 16.66 4.46
N ARG A 312 16.16 17.76 3.74
CA ARG A 312 16.81 19.03 4.06
C ARG A 312 15.76 19.92 4.67
N ASP A 313 15.78 20.01 5.97
CA ASP A 313 14.93 20.93 6.70
C ASP A 313 15.81 22.09 7.15
N SER A 314 15.50 23.30 6.70
CA SER A 314 16.23 24.50 7.12
C SER A 314 16.17 24.72 8.63
N ALA A 315 15.18 24.14 9.33
CA ALA A 315 15.14 24.13 10.78
C ALA A 315 16.22 23.26 11.44
N PHE A 316 16.86 22.35 10.69
CA PHE A 316 17.98 21.51 11.15
C PHE A 316 19.35 22.06 10.75
N GLU A 317 19.44 23.05 9.86
CA GLU A 317 20.72 23.68 9.45
C GLU A 317 21.41 24.48 10.57
N GLY A 318 20.82 24.53 11.78
CA GLY A 318 21.44 25.07 13.00
C GLY A 318 21.74 24.04 14.10
N ILE A 319 21.43 22.76 13.89
CA ILE A 319 21.77 21.68 14.83
C ILE A 319 23.02 20.97 14.29
N ASN A 320 24.13 21.70 14.25
CA ASN A 320 25.44 21.08 14.11
C ASN A 320 25.85 20.58 15.51
N GLU A 321 26.02 19.26 15.62
CA GLU A 321 26.68 18.48 16.68
C GLU A 321 26.36 18.78 18.16
#